data_AF-A0AB36IVW6-F1
#
_entry.id   AF-A0AB36IVW6-F1
#
_cell.length_a   1.000
_cell.length_b   1.000
_cell.length_c   1.000
_cell.angle_alpha   90.00
_cell.angle_beta   90.00
_cell.angle_gamma   90.00
#
_symmetry.space_group_name_H-M   'P 1'
#
loop_
_entity.id
_entity.type
_entity.pdbx_description
1 polymer ?
#
loop_
_entity_poly.entity_id
_entity_poly.type
_entity_poly.pdbx_seq_one_letter_code
_entity_poly.pdbx_strand_id
1 'polypeptide(L)'
;MPTDAFEMALVHSIFRDELNFAPELIRSVRPDQHGRRKRVAKHVANVLAALHHHHTAEDELLWPKLRDRIPIHAEDIQRMETEHEFIAKTAVIVETRLAEWIAATGFTTTQRATTRGRRRCWLPRSTRSRR
;
A
#
# COMPACT_ATOMS: atom_id res chain seq x y z
N MET A 1 -8.57 -4.44 31.63
CA MET A 1 -9.07 -3.08 31.33
C MET A 1 -10.42 -3.22 30.65
N PRO A 2 -11.39 -2.33 30.90
CA PRO A 2 -12.59 -2.24 30.08
C PRO A 2 -12.16 -1.91 28.64
N THR A 3 -12.67 -2.65 27.67
CA THR A 3 -12.54 -2.28 26.25
C THR A 3 -13.63 -1.26 25.95
N ASP A 4 -13.25 -0.03 25.60
CA ASP A 4 -14.20 1.01 25.23
C ASP A 4 -14.59 0.89 23.75
N ALA A 5 -15.88 1.04 23.43
CA ALA A 5 -16.36 1.01 22.06
C ALA A 5 -15.75 2.15 21.22
N PHE A 6 -15.46 3.29 21.86
CA PHE A 6 -14.75 4.39 21.20
C PHE A 6 -13.31 4.02 20.83
N GLU A 7 -12.58 3.33 21.71
CA GLU A 7 -11.22 2.85 21.42
C GLU A 7 -11.21 1.86 20.25
N MET A 8 -12.19 0.96 20.18
CA MET A 8 -12.36 0.03 19.05
C MET A 8 -12.64 0.77 17.73
N ALA A 9 -13.54 1.76 17.76
CA ALA A 9 -13.83 2.57 16.58
C ALA A 9 -12.59 3.35 16.10
N LEU A 10 -11.82 3.90 17.04
CA LEU A 10 -10.61 4.66 16.76
C LEU A 10 -9.49 3.80 16.15
N VAL A 11 -9.21 2.63 16.73
CA VAL A 11 -8.14 1.76 16.19
C VAL A 11 -8.52 1.25 14.79
N HIS A 12 -9.80 0.91 14.58
CA HIS A 12 -10.31 0.56 13.25
C HIS A 12 -10.23 1.73 12.25
N SER A 13 -10.48 2.98 12.66
CA SER A 13 -10.34 4.12 11.76
C SER A 13 -8.89 4.33 11.32
N ILE A 14 -7.93 4.18 12.25
CA ILE A 14 -6.50 4.26 11.95
C ILE A 14 -6.10 3.20 10.90
N PHE A 15 -6.55 1.95 11.06
CA PHE A 15 -6.27 0.91 10.07
C PHE A 15 -6.85 1.24 8.69
N ARG A 16 -8.09 1.73 8.64
CA ARG A 16 -8.71 2.13 7.36
C ARG A 16 -7.93 3.26 6.70
N ASP A 17 -7.53 4.26 7.46
CA ASP A 17 -6.75 5.39 6.94
C ASP A 17 -5.41 4.91 6.37
N GLU A 18 -4.61 4.18 7.15
CA GLU A 18 -3.30 3.68 6.73
C GLU A 18 -3.40 2.80 5.46
N LEU A 19 -4.40 1.92 5.39
CA LEU A 19 -4.61 1.06 4.22
C LEU A 19 -5.14 1.82 3.01
N ASN A 20 -5.93 2.89 3.20
CA ASN A 20 -6.36 3.77 2.13
C ASN A 20 -5.20 4.59 1.54
N PHE A 21 -4.24 5.01 2.38
CA PHE A 21 -3.06 5.75 1.93
C PHE A 21 -1.99 4.85 1.27
N ALA A 22 -1.92 3.57 1.63
CA ALA A 22 -0.88 2.65 1.17
C ALA A 22 -0.70 2.57 -0.37
N PRO A 23 -1.76 2.50 -1.20
CA PRO A 23 -1.61 2.46 -2.66
C PRO A 23 -0.95 3.70 -3.24
N GLU A 24 -1.28 4.90 -2.74
CA GLU A 24 -0.63 6.14 -3.18
C GLU A 24 0.85 6.16 -2.77
N LEU A 25 1.14 5.75 -1.53
CA LEU A 25 2.50 5.67 -1.02
C LEU A 25 3.36 4.72 -1.87
N ILE A 26 2.83 3.55 -2.24
CA ILE A 26 3.50 2.58 -3.12
C ILE A 26 3.76 3.18 -4.51
N ARG A 27 2.75 3.81 -5.13
CA ARG A 27 2.89 4.43 -6.47
C ARG A 27 3.88 5.60 -6.49
N SER A 28 4.07 6.29 -5.37
CA SER A 28 5.03 7.40 -5.23
C SER A 28 6.50 6.96 -5.31
N VAL A 29 6.79 5.66 -5.18
CA VAL A 29 8.17 5.14 -5.17
C VAL A 29 8.65 4.92 -6.60
N ARG A 30 9.68 5.65 -7.00
CA ARG A 30 10.31 5.48 -8.32
C ARG A 30 11.10 4.16 -8.40
N PRO A 31 11.28 3.58 -9.60
CA PRO A 31 12.00 2.31 -9.78
C PRO A 31 13.43 2.30 -9.23
N ASP A 32 14.12 3.44 -9.26
CA ASP A 32 15.49 3.62 -8.76
C ASP A 32 15.59 3.77 -7.23
N GLN A 33 14.46 3.99 -6.53
CA GLN A 33 14.45 4.29 -5.09
C GLN A 33 14.33 3.04 -4.20
N HIS A 34 15.24 2.08 -4.37
CA HIS A 34 15.20 0.81 -3.62
C HIS A 34 15.15 0.98 -2.10
N GLY A 35 15.88 1.96 -1.54
CA GLY A 35 15.81 2.27 -0.11
C GLY A 35 14.44 2.78 0.36
N ARG A 36 13.77 3.61 -0.45
CA ARG A 36 12.39 4.07 -0.17
C ARG A 36 11.42 2.91 -0.30
N ARG A 37 11.59 2.06 -1.32
CA ARG A 37 10.78 0.86 -1.54
C ARG A 37 10.74 -0.04 -0.31
N LYS A 38 11.92 -0.37 0.25
CA LYS A 38 12.04 -1.18 1.48
C LYS A 38 11.32 -0.55 2.66
N ARG A 39 11.42 0.78 2.85
CA ARG A 39 10.74 1.47 3.94
C ARG A 39 9.21 1.46 3.79
N VAL A 40 8.70 1.73 2.60
CA VAL A 40 7.25 1.67 2.32
C VAL A 40 6.71 0.26 2.52
N ALA A 41 7.39 -0.75 1.99
CA ALA A 41 6.96 -2.13 2.17
C ALA A 41 6.97 -2.56 3.65
N LYS A 42 8.01 -2.17 4.41
CA LYS A 42 8.06 -2.42 5.86
C LYS A 42 6.93 -1.71 6.61
N HIS A 43 6.60 -0.47 6.24
CA HIS A 43 5.47 0.26 6.83
C HIS A 43 4.16 -0.49 6.64
N VAL A 44 3.84 -0.87 5.41
CA VAL A 44 2.61 -1.62 5.11
C VAL A 44 2.58 -2.96 5.84
N ALA A 45 3.70 -3.70 5.87
CA ALA A 45 3.79 -4.96 6.62
C ALA A 45 3.56 -4.76 8.12
N ASN A 46 4.07 -3.68 8.72
CA ASN A 46 3.83 -3.37 10.12
C ASN A 46 2.35 -3.07 10.40
N VAL A 47 1.68 -2.32 9.51
CA VAL A 47 0.23 -2.05 9.63
C VAL A 47 -0.56 -3.35 9.56
N LEU A 48 -0.23 -4.25 8.62
CA LEU A 48 -0.88 -5.56 8.50
C LEU A 48 -0.64 -6.46 9.72
N ALA A 49 0.58 -6.46 10.27
CA ALA A 49 0.88 -7.20 11.50
C ALA A 49 0.07 -6.68 12.70
N ALA A 50 -0.02 -5.35 12.85
CA ALA A 50 -0.83 -4.73 13.90
C ALA A 50 -2.33 -5.05 13.74
N LEU A 51 -2.85 -5.00 12.50
CA LEU A 51 -4.21 -5.38 12.18
C LEU A 51 -4.48 -6.86 12.51
N HIS A 52 -3.55 -7.75 12.16
CA HIS A 52 -3.66 -9.16 12.47
C HIS A 52 -3.74 -9.40 13.99
N HIS A 53 -2.83 -8.82 14.77
CA HIS A 53 -2.87 -8.96 16.22
C HIS A 53 -4.15 -8.41 16.84
N HIS A 54 -4.66 -7.30 16.30
CA HIS A 54 -5.91 -6.70 16.73
C HIS A 54 -7.10 -7.63 16.48
N HIS A 55 -7.28 -8.13 15.26
CA HIS A 55 -8.38 -9.05 14.92
C HIS A 55 -8.28 -10.38 15.68
N THR A 56 -7.08 -10.94 15.81
CA THR A 56 -6.88 -12.17 16.60
C THR A 56 -7.29 -11.97 18.06
N ALA A 57 -6.99 -10.81 18.65
CA ALA A 57 -7.42 -10.51 20.02
C ALA A 57 -8.95 -10.38 20.13
N GLU A 58 -9.62 -9.79 19.15
CA GLU A 58 -11.09 -9.74 19.09
C GLU A 58 -11.69 -11.15 18.96
N ASP A 59 -11.14 -11.98 18.07
CA ASP A 59 -11.59 -13.36 17.82
C ASP A 59 -11.44 -14.25 19.06
N GLU A 60 -10.30 -14.16 19.74
CA GLU A 60 -9.99 -15.02 20.88
C GLU A 60 -10.65 -14.55 22.18
N LEU A 61 -10.80 -13.22 22.37
CA LEU A 61 -11.14 -12.66 23.69
C LEU A 61 -12.47 -11.91 23.73
N LEU A 62 -12.91 -11.30 22.62
CA LEU A 62 -14.09 -10.43 22.58
C LEU A 62 -15.33 -11.16 22.06
N TRP A 63 -15.28 -11.75 20.86
CA TRP A 63 -16.43 -12.40 20.23
C TRP A 63 -17.05 -13.51 21.06
N PRO A 64 -16.30 -14.40 21.74
CA PRO A 64 -16.91 -15.40 22.63
C PRO A 64 -17.76 -14.75 23.73
N LYS A 65 -17.27 -13.67 24.36
CA LYS A 65 -17.98 -12.99 25.43
C LYS A 65 -19.23 -12.26 24.92
N LEU A 66 -19.17 -11.68 23.72
CA LEU A 66 -20.33 -11.01 23.13
C LEU A 66 -21.40 -12.02 22.72
N ARG A 67 -21.02 -13.18 22.15
CA ARG A 67 -21.99 -14.26 21.87
C ARG A 67 -22.78 -14.68 23.11
N ASP A 68 -22.08 -14.86 24.24
CA ASP A 68 -22.73 -15.27 25.49
C ASP A 68 -23.66 -14.19 26.06
N ARG A 69 -23.34 -12.91 25.86
CA ARG A 69 -24.05 -11.77 26.47
C ARG A 69 -25.19 -11.21 25.63
N ILE A 70 -25.04 -11.24 24.30
CA ILE A 70 -25.96 -10.61 23.35
C ILE A 70 -26.32 -11.56 22.20
N PRO A 71 -26.99 -12.70 22.49
CA PRO A 71 -27.29 -13.72 21.49
C PRO A 71 -28.13 -13.21 20.31
N ILE A 72 -28.87 -12.12 20.48
CA ILE A 72 -29.63 -11.46 19.41
C ILE A 72 -28.74 -10.90 18.27
N HIS A 73 -27.44 -10.71 18.51
CA HIS A 73 -26.46 -10.23 17.54
C HIS A 73 -25.50 -11.33 17.06
N ALA A 74 -25.86 -12.60 17.21
CA ALA A 74 -24.99 -13.71 16.81
C ALA A 74 -24.60 -13.68 15.33
N GLU A 75 -25.52 -13.27 14.44
CA GLU A 75 -25.26 -13.12 13.00
C GLU A 75 -24.24 -12.02 12.69
N ASP A 76 -24.31 -10.88 13.41
CA ASP A 76 -23.33 -9.80 13.27
C ASP A 76 -21.93 -10.27 13.69
N ILE A 77 -21.83 -11.01 14.79
CA ILE A 77 -20.56 -11.57 15.27
C ILE A 77 -19.97 -12.55 14.25
N GLN A 78 -20.79 -13.48 13.74
CA GLN A 78 -20.35 -14.44 12.73
C GLN A 78 -19.87 -13.76 11.43
N ARG A 79 -20.55 -12.67 11.05
CA ARG A 79 -20.12 -11.85 9.91
C ARG A 79 -18.74 -11.23 10.16
N MET A 80 -18.50 -10.64 11.33
CA MET A 80 -17.17 -10.09 11.68
C MET A 80 -16.07 -11.15 11.66
N GLU A 81 -16.30 -12.33 12.24
CA GLU A 81 -15.33 -13.44 12.19
C GLU A 81 -15.00 -13.87 10.75
N THR A 82 -16.01 -13.91 9.89
CA THR A 82 -15.82 -14.23 8.45
C THR A 82 -15.01 -13.14 7.74
N GLU A 83 -15.30 -11.87 8.04
CA GLU A 83 -14.56 -10.73 7.50
C GLU A 83 -13.10 -10.74 8.00
N HIS A 84 -12.85 -11.08 9.27
CA HIS A 84 -11.50 -11.23 9.82
C HIS A 84 -10.69 -12.31 9.09
N GLU A 85 -11.28 -13.47 8.85
CA GLU A 85 -10.62 -14.56 8.11
C GLU A 85 -10.26 -14.13 6.69
N PHE A 86 -11.18 -13.43 6.01
CA PHE A 86 -10.95 -12.90 4.67
C PHE A 86 -9.80 -11.88 4.65
N ILE A 87 -9.77 -10.96 5.62
CA ILE A 87 -8.71 -9.96 5.76
C ILE A 87 -7.36 -10.63 6.03
N ALA A 88 -7.30 -11.62 6.91
CA ALA A 88 -6.08 -12.36 7.23
C ALA A 88 -5.49 -13.05 5.98
N LYS A 89 -6.33 -13.73 5.19
CA LYS A 89 -5.91 -14.34 3.91
C LYS A 89 -5.39 -13.29 2.92
N THR A 90 -6.07 -12.15 2.83
CA THR A 90 -5.67 -11.05 1.94
C THR A 90 -4.35 -10.43 2.38
N ALA A 91 -4.11 -10.27 3.69
CA ALA A 91 -2.86 -9.73 4.23
C ALA A 91 -1.65 -10.56 3.81
N VAL A 92 -1.74 -11.90 3.88
CA VAL A 92 -0.66 -12.82 3.44
C VAL A 92 -0.34 -12.63 1.95
N ILE A 93 -1.36 -12.42 1.12
CA ILE A 93 -1.16 -12.14 -0.32
C ILE A 93 -0.41 -10.82 -0.48
N VAL A 94 -0.81 -9.77 0.24
CA VAL A 94 -0.15 -8.45 0.18
C VAL A 94 1.31 -8.55 0.62
N GLU A 95 1.60 -9.23 1.72
CA GLU A 95 2.98 -9.44 2.20
C GLU A 95 3.85 -10.15 1.17
N THR A 96 3.30 -11.17 0.51
CA THR A 96 3.98 -11.86 -0.59
C THR A 96 4.29 -10.90 -1.75
N ARG A 97 3.31 -10.07 -2.15
CA ARG A 97 3.51 -9.05 -3.20
C ARG A 97 4.51 -7.96 -2.81
N LEU A 98 4.55 -7.58 -1.54
CA LEU A 98 5.54 -6.63 -1.03
C LEU A 98 6.96 -7.20 -1.11
N ALA A 99 7.13 -8.48 -0.78
CA ALA A 99 8.43 -9.16 -0.91
C ALA A 99 8.90 -9.22 -2.38
N GLU A 100 8.00 -9.61 -3.29
CA GLU A 100 8.27 -9.60 -4.74
C GLU A 100 8.64 -8.19 -5.24
N TRP A 101 7.90 -7.17 -4.80
CA TRP A 101 8.15 -5.79 -5.17
C TRP A 101 9.51 -5.28 -4.69
N ILE A 102 9.92 -5.63 -3.45
CA ILE A 102 11.26 -5.31 -2.94
C ILE A 102 12.34 -5.97 -3.79
N ALA A 103 12.16 -7.23 -4.18
CA ALA A 103 13.14 -8.02 -4.91
C ALA A 103 13.32 -7.59 -6.39
N ALA A 104 12.30 -6.95 -6.99
CA ALA A 104 12.36 -6.51 -8.38
C ALA A 104 13.50 -5.50 -8.62
N THR A 105 14.44 -5.82 -9.51
CA THR A 105 15.48 -4.87 -9.94
C THR A 105 14.88 -3.85 -10.91
N GLY A 106 15.30 -2.59 -10.81
CA GLY A 106 14.83 -1.54 -11.72
C GLY A 106 15.35 -1.80 -13.13
N PHE A 107 14.53 -2.39 -14.00
CA PHE A 107 14.85 -2.44 -15.43
C PHE A 107 14.84 -1.02 -15.99
N THR A 108 16.02 -0.39 -16.00
CA THR A 108 16.25 0.79 -16.80
C THR A 108 16.64 0.30 -18.19
N THR A 109 15.66 -0.02 -19.04
CA THR A 109 15.93 0.00 -20.47
C THR A 109 16.08 1.46 -20.86
N THR A 110 17.31 1.99 -20.71
CA THR A 110 17.73 3.19 -21.42
C THR A 110 17.70 2.83 -22.90
N GLN A 111 16.57 3.09 -23.57
CA GLN A 111 16.58 3.16 -25.01
C GLN A 111 17.50 4.34 -25.36
N ARG A 112 18.74 4.02 -25.76
CA ARG A 112 19.68 4.98 -26.35
C ARG A 112 18.93 5.65 -27.50
N ALA A 113 18.49 6.89 -27.30
CA ALA A 113 18.18 7.78 -28.40
C ALA A 113 19.48 7.92 -29.19
N THR A 114 19.57 7.23 -30.32
CA THR A 114 20.67 7.37 -31.26
C THR A 114 20.58 8.77 -31.84
N THR A 115 21.43 9.67 -31.37
CA THR A 115 21.68 10.96 -31.99
C THR A 115 22.29 10.71 -33.37
N ARG A 116 21.45 10.52 -34.40
CA ARG A 116 21.92 10.54 -35.79
C ARG A 116 22.08 12.00 -36.19
N GLY A 117 23.27 12.53 -35.93
CA GLY A 117 23.70 13.80 -36.50
C GLY A 117 23.52 13.79 -38.01
N ARG A 118 22.65 14.67 -38.51
CA ARG A 118 22.77 15.20 -39.86
C ARG A 118 23.13 16.67 -39.72
N ARG A 119 24.44 16.93 -39.74
CA ARG A 119 24.96 18.22 -40.17
C ARG A 119 24.43 18.45 -41.59
N ARG A 120 23.56 19.42 -41.78
CA ARG A 120 23.47 20.15 -43.04
C ARG A 120 23.84 21.58 -42.72
N CYS A 121 25.08 21.93 -43.03
CA CYS A 121 25.47 23.31 -43.24
C CYS A 121 24.51 23.89 -44.27
N TRP A 122 23.74 24.90 -43.88
CA TRP A 122 23.11 25.84 -44.80
C TRP A 122 23.80 27.17 -44.58
N LEU A 123 24.52 27.62 -45.61
CA LEU A 123 25.22 28.90 -45.68
C LEU A 123 24.20 30.06 -45.68
N PRO A 124 24.53 31.24 -45.13
CA PRO A 124 23.70 32.43 -45.31
C PRO A 124 24.12 33.16 -46.59
N ARG A 125 23.15 33.43 -47.48
CA ARG A 125 23.26 34.48 -48.50
C ARG A 125 21.90 35.13 -48.70
N SER A 126 21.75 36.36 -48.24
CA SER A 126 21.63 37.50 -49.15
C SER A 126 21.45 38.82 -48.38
N THR A 127 22.23 39.78 -48.87
CA THR A 127 22.28 41.20 -48.58
C THR A 127 21.09 41.97 -49.16
N ARG A 128 20.53 42.92 -48.40
CA ARG A 128 20.15 44.30 -48.81
C ARG A 128 19.54 45.01 -47.58
N SER A 129 20.18 46.02 -47.00
CA SER A 129 20.25 47.44 -47.42
C SER A 129 18.92 48.20 -47.31
N ARG A 130 18.80 48.97 -46.21
CA ARG A 130 18.23 50.33 -46.06
C ARG A 130 17.11 50.75 -47.03
N ARG A 131 15.94 51.09 -46.49
CA ARG A 131 15.52 52.44 -46.07
C ARG A 131 14.21 52.37 -45.32
#